data_AF-A0A0D3LME4-F1
#
_entry.id   AF-A0A0D3LME4-F1
#
_cell.length_a   1.000
_cell.length_b   1.000
_cell.length_c   1.000
_cell.angle_alpha   90.00
_cell.angle_beta   90.00
_cell.angle_gamma   90.00
#
_symmetry.space_group_name_H-M   'P 1'
#
loop_
_entity.id
_entity.type
_entity.pdbx_description
1 polymer ?
#
loop_
_entity_poly.entity_id
_entity_poly.type
_entity_poly.pdbx_seq_one_letter_code
_entity_poly.pdbx_strand_id
1 'polypeptide(L)'
;MGERLQESKFKVLVNPFGTLFHPLSLVQLLQMAIEGRQPSDNSYLQYQEHWLNYLLHSSFNAPSKEALQERLHQSLLQVKQYLQQGQALVLTLGTSFIYELPAAQLSVANCHKQPQKLFNKRLVPIEENLQALENLWQQLRQLNPELKLVLTLSPVRHLKDSLELNAVSKAMLRVLCHQLKEKYPQEVYYFPSYELLMDDLRDYRFYNPDLLHPTPAAEQYVWEKFAATLLDEEALAFLKEWEPLKQSLAHRPFNPTSLAHQQFLQKTLQKLQALSGRVDVGDEIKKLREQLQP
;
A
#
# COMPACT_ATOMS: atom_id res chain seq x y z
N MET A 1 -6.00 -2.51 0.07
CA MET A 1 -5.78 -2.49 1.54
C MET A 1 -5.47 -1.11 2.07
N GLY A 2 -4.34 -0.48 1.70
CA GLY A 2 -3.98 0.86 2.21
C GLY A 2 -5.07 1.92 1.97
N GLU A 3 -5.60 2.00 0.76
CA GLU A 3 -6.72 2.90 0.42
C GLU A 3 -7.97 2.62 1.27
N ARG A 4 -8.31 1.35 1.50
CA ARG A 4 -9.44 0.98 2.37
C ARG A 4 -9.25 1.48 3.81
N LEU A 5 -8.05 1.35 4.37
CA LEU A 5 -7.72 1.90 5.70
C LEU A 5 -7.88 3.44 5.72
N GLN A 6 -7.39 4.13 4.68
CA GLN A 6 -7.50 5.57 4.57
C GLN A 6 -8.96 6.04 4.45
N GLU A 7 -9.75 5.39 3.60
CA GLU A 7 -11.18 5.63 3.45
C GLU A 7 -11.99 5.30 4.72
N SER A 8 -11.46 4.40 5.55
CA SER A 8 -11.98 4.05 6.87
C SER A 8 -11.42 4.92 8.00
N LYS A 9 -10.82 6.08 7.68
CA LYS A 9 -10.37 7.11 8.64
C LYS A 9 -9.21 6.69 9.55
N PHE A 10 -8.53 5.59 9.25
CA PHE A 10 -7.30 5.24 9.95
C PHE A 10 -6.18 6.23 9.57
N LYS A 11 -5.33 6.57 10.55
CA LYS A 11 -4.12 7.35 10.31
C LYS A 11 -3.07 6.48 9.64
N VAL A 12 -3.02 6.51 8.32
CA VAL A 12 -2.14 5.64 7.52
C VAL A 12 -1.34 6.43 6.49
N LEU A 13 -0.10 6.00 6.29
CA LEU A 13 0.73 6.43 5.17
C LEU A 13 0.74 5.31 4.12
N VAL A 14 0.14 5.56 2.96
CA VAL A 14 -0.06 4.54 1.93
C VAL A 14 0.90 4.78 0.77
N ASN A 15 1.73 3.77 0.46
CA ASN A 15 2.63 3.73 -0.71
C ASN A 15 3.37 5.06 -0.96
N PRO A 16 4.14 5.60 0.01
CA PRO A 16 4.76 6.93 -0.08
C PRO A 16 5.74 7.06 -1.25
N PHE A 17 6.30 5.94 -1.74
CA PHE A 17 7.20 5.88 -2.91
C PHE A 17 6.49 5.35 -4.17
N GLY A 18 5.16 5.27 -4.13
CA GLY A 18 4.30 4.54 -5.05
C GLY A 18 4.32 3.03 -4.83
N THR A 19 3.62 2.29 -5.71
CA THR A 19 3.38 0.85 -5.51
C THR A 19 4.61 0.03 -5.85
N LEU A 20 5.19 -0.62 -4.84
CA LEU A 20 6.38 -1.46 -4.94
C LEU A 20 6.10 -2.84 -4.36
N PHE A 21 6.57 -3.88 -5.05
CA PHE A 21 6.21 -5.27 -4.73
C PHE A 21 7.42 -6.18 -4.44
N HIS A 22 8.63 -5.74 -4.74
CA HIS A 22 9.83 -6.54 -4.55
C HIS A 22 10.43 -6.29 -3.16
N PRO A 23 10.78 -7.33 -2.37
CA PRO A 23 11.31 -7.15 -1.02
C PRO A 23 12.54 -6.24 -0.94
N LEU A 24 13.54 -6.45 -1.81
CA LEU A 24 14.76 -5.63 -1.81
C LEU A 24 14.50 -4.14 -2.09
N SER A 25 13.56 -3.81 -2.98
CA SER A 25 13.22 -2.41 -3.28
C SER A 25 12.55 -1.73 -2.08
N LEU A 26 11.66 -2.45 -1.38
CA LEU A 26 11.02 -1.97 -0.16
C LEU A 26 12.06 -1.77 0.96
N VAL A 27 12.93 -2.77 1.16
CA VAL A 27 14.01 -2.71 2.16
C VAL A 27 14.92 -1.51 1.93
N GLN A 28 15.38 -1.30 0.70
CA GLN A 28 16.28 -0.21 0.35
C GLN A 28 15.69 1.16 0.71
N LEU A 29 14.43 1.42 0.35
CA LEU A 29 13.79 2.70 0.62
C LEU A 29 13.46 2.91 2.11
N LEU A 30 13.06 1.85 2.81
CA LEU A 30 12.81 1.92 4.25
C LEU A 30 14.11 2.16 5.02
N GLN A 31 15.22 1.50 4.64
CA GLN A 31 16.54 1.76 5.21
C GLN A 31 16.99 3.21 4.95
N MET A 32 16.84 3.70 3.71
CA MET A 32 17.12 5.11 3.39
C MET A 32 16.33 6.06 4.29
N ALA A 33 15.05 5.77 4.56
CA ALA A 33 14.23 6.59 5.46
C ALA A 33 14.75 6.54 6.90
N ILE A 34 15.06 5.36 7.43
CA ILE A 34 15.59 5.17 8.80
C ILE A 34 16.91 5.94 8.96
N GLU A 35 17.82 5.79 8.00
CA GLU A 35 19.16 6.37 8.01
C GLU A 35 19.20 7.85 7.62
N GLY A 36 18.13 8.38 7.01
CA GLY A 36 18.11 9.74 6.45
C GLY A 36 19.01 9.90 5.22
N ARG A 37 19.21 8.83 4.44
CA ARG A 37 20.10 8.80 3.27
C ARG A 37 19.31 9.08 1.98
N GLN A 38 19.87 9.92 1.12
CA GLN A 38 19.37 10.15 -0.25
C GLN A 38 19.91 9.08 -1.22
N PRO A 39 19.18 8.74 -2.29
CA PRO A 39 19.70 7.82 -3.29
C PRO A 39 20.82 8.48 -4.11
N SER A 40 21.63 7.65 -4.75
CA SER A 40 22.75 8.09 -5.57
C SER A 40 22.29 8.89 -6.79
N ASP A 41 23.11 9.84 -7.24
CA ASP A 41 22.78 10.71 -8.36
C ASP A 41 22.56 9.97 -9.68
N ASN A 42 23.19 8.80 -9.86
CA ASN A 42 23.03 7.93 -11.02
C ASN A 42 21.70 7.14 -11.03
N SER A 43 20.88 7.24 -9.98
CA SER A 43 19.54 6.63 -9.92
C SER A 43 18.46 7.51 -10.57
N TYR A 44 18.78 8.77 -10.85
CA TYR A 44 17.86 9.73 -11.48
C TYR A 44 17.95 9.67 -13.00
N LEU A 45 16.80 9.85 -13.66
CA LEU A 45 16.69 9.90 -15.11
C LEU A 45 15.59 10.88 -15.52
N GLN A 46 15.68 11.39 -16.74
CA GLN A 46 14.62 12.15 -17.38
C GLN A 46 13.96 11.29 -18.47
N TYR A 47 12.63 11.28 -18.50
CA TYR A 47 11.85 10.60 -19.53
C TYR A 47 10.54 11.33 -19.79
N GLN A 48 10.27 11.67 -21.05
CA GLN A 48 9.05 12.39 -21.46
C GLN A 48 8.79 13.64 -20.61
N GLU A 49 9.80 14.51 -20.47
CA GLU A 49 9.73 15.77 -19.69
C GLU A 49 9.57 15.60 -18.16
N HIS A 50 9.43 14.38 -17.67
CA HIS A 50 9.41 14.07 -16.25
C HIS A 50 10.77 13.61 -15.75
N TRP A 51 11.12 14.07 -14.56
CA TRP A 51 12.19 13.47 -13.76
C TRP A 51 11.65 12.31 -12.95
N LEU A 52 12.40 11.22 -12.98
CA LEU A 52 12.10 9.93 -12.37
C LEU A 52 13.31 9.45 -11.57
N ASN A 53 13.10 8.41 -10.77
CA ASN A 53 14.17 7.69 -10.09
C ASN A 53 13.93 6.18 -10.23
N TYR A 54 14.97 5.42 -10.58
CA TYR A 54 14.88 3.98 -10.79
C TYR A 54 14.42 3.19 -9.55
N LEU A 55 14.56 3.75 -8.35
CA LEU A 55 14.14 3.14 -7.09
C LEU A 55 12.65 3.37 -6.78
N LEU A 56 11.98 4.27 -7.52
CA LEU A 56 10.62 4.71 -7.22
C LEU A 56 9.63 4.29 -8.31
N HIS A 57 8.34 4.21 -7.96
CA HIS A 57 7.30 4.00 -8.96
C HIS A 57 7.15 5.22 -9.89
N SER A 58 6.67 5.03 -11.12
CA SER A 58 6.52 6.11 -12.11
C SER A 58 5.54 7.21 -11.70
N SER A 59 4.61 6.93 -10.78
CA SER A 59 3.74 7.96 -10.18
C SER A 59 4.48 8.94 -9.27
N PHE A 60 5.70 8.57 -8.83
CA PHE A 60 6.60 9.43 -8.07
C PHE A 60 7.57 10.11 -9.03
N ASN A 61 7.11 11.23 -9.62
CA ASN A 61 7.86 12.02 -10.57
C ASN A 61 7.77 13.53 -10.25
N ALA A 62 8.60 14.34 -10.91
CA ALA A 62 8.58 15.79 -10.78
C ALA A 62 9.04 16.46 -12.09
N PRO A 63 8.80 17.78 -12.28
CA PRO A 63 9.23 18.50 -13.48
C PRO A 63 10.74 18.77 -13.54
N SER A 64 11.46 18.73 -12.41
CA SER A 64 12.92 18.87 -12.36
C SER A 64 13.56 17.85 -11.42
N LYS A 65 14.88 17.64 -11.55
CA LYS A 65 15.64 16.73 -10.68
C LYS A 65 15.58 17.20 -9.22
N GLU A 66 15.75 18.50 -9.01
CA GLU A 66 15.76 19.14 -7.70
C GLU A 66 14.39 19.03 -7.03
N ALA A 67 13.32 19.24 -7.80
CA ALA A 67 11.95 19.06 -7.30
C ALA A 67 11.69 17.59 -6.91
N LEU A 68 12.23 16.63 -7.67
CA LEU A 68 12.12 15.21 -7.33
C LEU A 68 12.92 14.85 -6.08
N GLN A 69 14.14 15.37 -5.95
CA GLN A 69 15.00 15.18 -4.77
C GLN A 69 14.33 15.72 -3.51
N GLU A 70 13.77 16.93 -3.57
CA GLU A 70 13.07 17.54 -2.45
C GLU A 70 11.82 16.73 -2.08
N ARG A 71 10.99 16.37 -3.08
CA ARG A 71 9.81 15.52 -2.84
C ARG A 71 10.18 14.19 -2.19
N LEU A 72 11.26 13.54 -2.65
CA LEU A 72 11.77 12.30 -2.07
C LEU A 72 12.26 12.52 -0.64
N HIS A 73 12.99 13.60 -0.38
CA HIS A 73 13.43 13.95 0.95
C HIS A 73 12.26 14.06 1.93
N GLN A 74 11.22 14.79 1.57
CA GLN A 74 10.02 14.94 2.41
C GLN A 74 9.32 13.59 2.64
N SER A 75 9.25 12.74 1.62
CA SER A 75 8.67 11.39 1.75
C SER A 75 9.50 10.49 2.67
N LEU A 76 10.83 10.54 2.61
CA LEU A 76 11.72 9.80 3.51
C LEU A 76 11.55 10.25 4.98
N LEU A 77 11.46 11.56 5.21
CA LEU A 77 11.20 12.12 6.54
C LEU A 77 9.83 11.67 7.09
N GLN A 78 8.79 11.75 6.26
CA GLN A 78 7.45 11.32 6.63
C GLN A 78 7.40 9.82 6.96
N VAL A 79 8.05 8.99 6.15
CA VAL A 79 8.15 7.55 6.40
C VAL A 79 8.85 7.29 7.72
N LYS A 80 9.98 7.93 8.00
CA LYS A 80 10.69 7.79 9.28
C LYS A 80 9.80 8.13 10.47
N GLN A 81 9.05 9.23 10.39
CA GLN A 81 8.11 9.63 11.44
C GLN A 81 7.02 8.57 11.67
N TYR A 82 6.42 8.05 10.60
CA TYR A 82 5.42 6.99 10.71
C TYR A 82 5.99 5.68 11.25
N LEU A 83 7.23 5.33 10.93
CA LEU A 83 7.88 4.14 11.50
C LEU A 83 8.17 4.31 13.00
N GLN A 84 8.49 5.53 13.45
CA GLN A 84 8.75 5.84 14.86
C GLN A 84 7.48 5.85 15.73
N GLN A 85 6.33 6.22 15.17
CA GLN A 85 5.09 6.46 15.93
C GLN A 85 3.99 5.43 15.61
N GLY A 86 4.15 4.68 14.53
CA GLY A 86 3.14 3.75 14.04
C GLY A 86 3.07 2.46 14.85
N GLN A 87 1.89 1.85 14.84
CA GLN A 87 1.63 0.57 15.51
C GLN A 87 1.90 -0.63 14.60
N ALA A 88 1.74 -0.44 13.29
CA ALA A 88 1.92 -1.52 12.31
C ALA A 88 2.53 -1.02 11.00
N LEU A 89 3.40 -1.85 10.43
CA LEU A 89 3.88 -1.75 9.05
C LEU A 89 3.29 -2.91 8.25
N VAL A 90 2.54 -2.61 7.18
CA VAL A 90 1.98 -3.63 6.28
C VAL A 90 2.79 -3.68 4.99
N LEU A 91 3.40 -4.82 4.68
CA LEU A 91 4.13 -5.03 3.42
C LEU A 91 3.41 -6.05 2.55
N THR A 92 2.98 -5.62 1.36
CA THR A 92 2.40 -6.50 0.33
C THR A 92 3.48 -6.87 -0.67
N LEU A 93 3.97 -8.10 -0.62
CA LEU A 93 4.97 -8.62 -1.55
C LEU A 93 4.27 -9.12 -2.82
N GLY A 94 4.90 -9.00 -3.98
CA GLY A 94 4.28 -9.41 -5.25
C GLY A 94 5.17 -10.19 -6.18
N THR A 95 6.48 -9.95 -6.17
CA THR A 95 7.43 -10.66 -7.03
C THR A 95 8.82 -10.80 -6.38
N SER A 96 9.50 -11.91 -6.64
CA SER A 96 10.92 -12.13 -6.38
C SER A 96 11.82 -11.87 -7.60
N PHE A 97 11.25 -11.38 -8.70
CA PHE A 97 12.03 -10.92 -9.83
C PHE A 97 12.44 -9.46 -9.65
N ILE A 98 13.72 -9.20 -9.79
CA ILE A 98 14.28 -7.85 -9.80
C ILE A 98 14.91 -7.56 -11.15
N TYR A 99 14.95 -6.27 -11.50
CA TYR A 99 15.70 -5.77 -12.63
C TYR A 99 16.93 -5.04 -12.10
N GLU A 100 18.07 -5.27 -12.72
CA GLU A 100 19.34 -4.63 -12.40
C GLU A 100 19.73 -3.76 -13.58
N LEU A 101 20.22 -2.55 -13.32
CA LEU A 101 20.75 -1.60 -14.30
C LEU A 101 22.28 -1.60 -14.18
N PRO A 102 23.03 -2.37 -15.00
CA PRO A 102 24.46 -2.54 -14.83
C PRO A 102 25.24 -1.22 -14.93
N ALA A 103 24.81 -0.32 -15.81
CA ALA A 103 25.44 0.99 -16.00
C ALA A 103 25.42 1.87 -14.73
N ALA A 104 24.42 1.69 -13.87
CA ALA A 104 24.31 2.41 -12.61
C ALA A 104 24.71 1.56 -11.39
N GLN A 105 24.93 0.25 -11.58
CA GLN A 105 25.14 -0.73 -10.50
C GLN A 105 23.98 -0.73 -9.49
N LEU A 106 22.74 -0.59 -10.00
CA LEU A 106 21.54 -0.51 -9.17
C LEU A 106 20.60 -1.67 -9.45
N SER A 107 20.01 -2.21 -8.38
CA SER A 107 18.72 -2.87 -8.49
C SER A 107 17.63 -1.82 -8.61
N VAL A 108 16.75 -1.95 -9.60
CA VAL A 108 15.71 -0.97 -9.92
C VAL A 108 14.34 -1.49 -9.53
N ALA A 109 13.51 -0.60 -9.00
CA ALA A 109 12.11 -0.89 -8.68
C ALA A 109 11.20 -0.70 -9.90
N ASN A 110 11.59 0.17 -10.83
CA ASN A 110 10.86 0.44 -12.06
C ASN A 110 11.81 0.75 -13.22
N CYS A 111 11.61 0.10 -14.38
CA CYS A 111 12.40 0.36 -15.59
C CYS A 111 11.96 1.60 -16.36
N HIS A 112 10.87 2.28 -15.96
CA HIS A 112 10.38 3.53 -16.54
C HIS A 112 10.23 3.53 -18.07
N LYS A 113 9.75 2.40 -18.61
CA LYS A 113 9.58 2.15 -20.06
C LYS A 113 10.86 2.34 -20.89
N GLN A 114 12.04 2.32 -20.24
CA GLN A 114 13.34 2.34 -20.92
C GLN A 114 13.56 1.04 -21.72
N PRO A 115 14.46 1.05 -22.73
CA PRO A 115 14.76 -0.14 -23.52
C PRO A 115 15.18 -1.34 -22.64
N GLN A 116 14.55 -2.50 -22.83
CA GLN A 116 14.78 -3.69 -21.99
C GLN A 116 16.24 -4.17 -21.98
N LYS A 117 16.97 -3.95 -23.09
CA LYS A 117 18.40 -4.27 -23.22
C LYS A 117 19.32 -3.57 -22.21
N LEU A 118 18.83 -2.55 -21.51
CA LEU A 118 19.57 -1.86 -20.47
C LEU A 118 19.54 -2.61 -19.13
N PHE A 119 18.64 -3.58 -18.98
CA PHE A 119 18.40 -4.23 -17.70
C PHE A 119 18.68 -5.73 -17.77
N ASN A 120 19.26 -6.24 -16.69
CA ASN A 120 19.36 -7.67 -16.43
C ASN A 120 18.23 -8.06 -15.50
N LYS A 121 17.47 -9.09 -15.86
CA LYS A 121 16.42 -9.62 -15.00
C LYS A 121 16.94 -10.82 -14.24
N ARG A 122 16.75 -10.85 -12.92
CA ARG A 122 17.17 -11.95 -12.05
C ARG A 122 16.06 -12.37 -11.09
N LEU A 123 15.94 -13.68 -10.88
CA LEU A 123 15.17 -14.23 -9.77
C LEU A 123 16.01 -14.15 -8.50
N VAL A 124 15.58 -13.37 -7.52
CA VAL A 124 16.31 -13.18 -6.26
C VAL A 124 16.05 -14.39 -5.35
N PRO A 125 17.11 -15.10 -4.90
CA PRO A 125 16.97 -16.24 -3.98
C PRO A 125 16.25 -15.88 -2.68
N ILE A 126 15.68 -16.89 -2.02
CA ILE A 126 14.94 -16.70 -0.76
C ILE A 126 15.89 -16.14 0.31
N GLU A 127 17.12 -16.64 0.38
CA GLU A 127 18.12 -16.29 1.40
C GLU A 127 18.50 -14.81 1.33
N GLU A 128 18.66 -14.26 0.12
CA GLU A 128 18.96 -12.85 -0.10
C GLU A 128 17.79 -11.96 0.36
N ASN A 129 16.56 -12.32 0.01
CA ASN A 129 15.37 -11.60 0.47
C ASN A 129 15.15 -11.71 1.99
N LEU A 130 15.39 -12.90 2.57
CA LEU A 130 15.27 -13.16 3.99
C LEU A 130 16.27 -12.33 4.78
N GLN A 131 17.55 -12.37 4.39
CA GLN A 131 18.59 -11.58 5.05
C GLN A 131 18.27 -10.08 5.00
N ALA A 132 17.83 -9.58 3.84
CA ALA A 132 17.49 -8.17 3.68
C ALA A 132 16.31 -7.75 4.59
N LEU A 133 15.22 -8.52 4.61
CA LEU A 133 14.07 -8.23 5.45
C LEU A 133 14.38 -8.41 6.94
N GLU A 134 15.17 -9.41 7.33
CA GLU A 134 15.59 -9.59 8.72
C GLU A 134 16.44 -8.41 9.21
N ASN A 135 17.40 -7.95 8.40
CA ASN A 135 18.22 -6.79 8.74
C ASN A 135 17.36 -5.52 8.89
N LEU A 136 16.44 -5.28 7.95
CA LEU A 136 15.46 -4.19 8.07
C LEU A 136 14.66 -4.34 9.36
N TRP A 137 14.16 -5.54 9.65
CA TRP A 137 13.33 -5.78 10.82
C TRP A 137 14.07 -5.49 12.12
N GLN A 138 15.34 -5.89 12.24
CA GLN A 138 16.15 -5.54 13.42
C GLN A 138 16.33 -4.03 13.59
N GLN A 139 16.55 -3.28 12.50
CA GLN A 139 16.63 -1.81 12.55
C GLN A 139 15.30 -1.18 12.97
N LEU A 140 14.18 -1.70 12.45
CA LEU A 140 12.84 -1.22 12.80
C LEU A 140 12.51 -1.47 14.28
N ARG A 141 12.88 -2.62 14.84
CA ARG A 141 12.69 -2.92 16.26
C ARG A 141 13.49 -1.98 17.17
N GLN A 142 14.69 -1.59 16.74
CA GLN A 142 15.48 -0.59 17.46
C GLN A 142 14.84 0.81 17.38
N LEU A 143 14.27 1.15 16.23
CA LEU A 143 13.61 2.42 16.00
C LEU A 143 12.29 2.55 16.77
N ASN A 144 11.50 1.47 16.81
CA ASN A 144 10.20 1.39 17.46
C ASN A 144 9.93 -0.06 17.93
N PRO A 145 10.17 -0.38 19.22
CA PRO A 145 9.99 -1.72 19.77
C PRO A 145 8.53 -2.22 19.79
N GLU A 146 7.55 -1.32 19.70
CA GLU A 146 6.13 -1.66 19.72
C GLU A 146 5.57 -1.93 18.31
N LEU A 147 6.32 -1.56 17.26
CA LEU A 147 5.91 -1.75 15.87
C LEU A 147 5.65 -3.24 15.59
N LYS A 148 4.52 -3.52 14.94
CA LYS A 148 4.21 -4.85 14.39
C LYS A 148 4.42 -4.89 12.89
N LEU A 149 4.90 -6.01 12.37
CA LEU A 149 5.03 -6.22 10.93
C LEU A 149 3.91 -7.15 10.45
N VAL A 150 3.14 -6.70 9.46
CA VAL A 150 2.14 -7.54 8.78
C VAL A 150 2.62 -7.77 7.35
N LEU A 151 3.00 -9.01 7.07
CA LEU A 151 3.33 -9.47 5.73
C LEU A 151 2.08 -9.98 5.03
N THR A 152 1.95 -9.69 3.74
CA THR A 152 0.93 -10.31 2.90
C THR A 152 1.47 -10.52 1.50
N LEU A 153 0.94 -11.52 0.80
CA LEU A 153 1.29 -11.80 -0.59
C LEU A 153 0.18 -11.31 -1.52
N SER A 154 0.55 -10.52 -2.52
CA SER A 154 -0.38 -10.02 -3.54
C SER A 154 -0.92 -11.18 -4.37
N PRO A 155 -2.25 -11.28 -4.57
CA PRO A 155 -2.86 -12.28 -5.42
C PRO A 155 -2.71 -11.99 -6.92
N VAL A 156 -2.32 -10.77 -7.31
CA VAL A 156 -2.14 -10.39 -8.71
C VAL A 156 -1.00 -11.19 -9.34
N ARG A 157 -1.28 -11.79 -10.51
CA ARG A 157 -0.32 -12.63 -11.25
C ARG A 157 0.58 -11.77 -12.14
N HIS A 158 1.88 -12.02 -12.12
CA HIS A 158 2.84 -11.37 -13.01
C HIS A 158 3.05 -12.20 -14.30
N LEU A 159 2.06 -12.19 -15.18
CA LEU A 159 2.05 -13.03 -16.39
C LEU A 159 3.04 -12.61 -17.49
N LYS A 160 3.70 -11.44 -17.35
CA LYS A 160 4.74 -10.99 -18.30
C LYS A 160 5.95 -11.92 -18.34
N ASP A 161 6.09 -12.79 -17.34
CA ASP A 161 7.20 -13.73 -17.21
C ASP A 161 6.80 -15.08 -17.81
N SER A 162 6.12 -15.89 -17.02
CA SER A 162 5.36 -17.07 -17.43
C SER A 162 4.50 -17.50 -16.25
N LEU A 163 3.57 -18.44 -16.46
CA LEU A 163 2.80 -19.03 -15.37
C LEU A 163 3.70 -19.76 -14.37
N GLU A 164 4.67 -20.53 -14.88
CA GLU A 164 5.63 -21.30 -14.08
C GLU A 164 6.51 -20.38 -13.23
N LEU A 165 7.09 -19.33 -13.83
CA LEU A 165 7.95 -18.39 -13.11
C LEU A 165 7.17 -17.54 -12.11
N ASN A 166 5.93 -17.17 -12.43
CA ASN A 166 5.04 -16.53 -11.45
C ASN A 166 4.78 -17.46 -10.26
N ALA A 167 4.52 -18.75 -10.49
CA ALA A 167 4.30 -19.71 -9.41
C ALA A 167 5.55 -19.86 -8.53
N VAL A 168 6.74 -19.99 -9.13
CA VAL A 168 8.02 -20.03 -8.40
C VAL A 168 8.19 -18.76 -7.54
N SER A 169 8.01 -17.59 -8.14
CA SER A 169 8.11 -16.29 -7.46
C SER A 169 7.18 -16.19 -6.25
N LYS A 170 5.89 -16.55 -6.41
CA LYS A 170 4.92 -16.54 -5.30
C LYS A 170 5.26 -17.57 -4.22
N ALA A 171 5.70 -18.77 -4.59
CA ALA A 171 6.10 -19.80 -3.64
C ALA A 171 7.28 -19.36 -2.78
N MET A 172 8.31 -18.77 -3.40
CA MET A 172 9.47 -18.22 -2.68
C MET A 172 9.08 -17.12 -1.69
N LEU A 173 8.26 -16.15 -2.12
CA LEU A 173 7.75 -15.10 -1.23
C LEU A 173 6.89 -15.66 -0.11
N ARG A 174 6.12 -16.72 -0.36
CA ARG A 174 5.29 -17.34 0.67
C ARG A 174 6.12 -18.04 1.75
N VAL A 175 7.19 -18.73 1.34
CA VAL A 175 8.18 -19.34 2.25
C VAL A 175 8.89 -18.26 3.06
N LEU A 176 9.32 -17.17 2.41
CA LEU A 176 9.91 -16.00 3.07
C LEU A 176 9.01 -15.44 4.18
N CYS A 177 7.73 -15.18 3.87
CA CYS A 177 6.75 -14.73 4.86
C CYS A 177 6.58 -15.71 6.01
N HIS A 178 6.55 -17.02 5.72
CA HIS A 178 6.45 -18.05 6.75
C HIS A 178 7.66 -18.04 7.68
N GLN A 179 8.87 -18.02 7.14
CA GLN A 179 10.11 -18.05 7.92
C GLN A 179 10.23 -16.84 8.84
N LEU A 180 9.92 -15.63 8.35
CA LEU A 180 9.93 -14.42 9.19
C LEU A 180 8.90 -14.49 10.32
N LYS A 181 7.68 -14.96 10.03
CA LYS A 181 6.62 -15.12 11.03
C LYS A 181 6.96 -16.17 12.09
N GLU A 182 7.56 -17.29 11.71
CA GLU A 182 8.01 -18.32 12.67
C GLU A 182 9.19 -17.85 13.52
N LYS A 183 10.08 -17.02 12.96
CA LYS A 183 11.22 -16.47 13.69
C LYS A 183 10.82 -15.41 14.72
N TYR A 184 9.78 -14.62 14.43
CA TYR A 184 9.30 -13.52 15.29
C TYR A 184 7.78 -13.61 15.56
N PRO A 185 7.28 -14.68 16.19
CA PRO A 185 5.85 -15.01 16.24
C PRO A 185 4.99 -14.02 17.04
N GLN A 186 5.59 -13.17 17.87
CA GLN A 186 4.90 -12.14 18.66
C GLN A 186 4.88 -10.76 17.98
N GLU A 187 5.60 -10.60 16.88
CA GLU A 187 5.88 -9.29 16.28
C GLU A 187 5.59 -9.27 14.78
N VAL A 188 5.69 -10.41 14.11
CA VAL A 188 5.46 -10.58 12.67
C VAL A 188 4.23 -11.45 12.45
N TYR A 189 3.29 -10.92 11.68
CA TYR A 189 2.04 -11.55 11.30
C TYR A 189 2.00 -11.77 9.79
N TYR A 190 1.27 -12.79 9.35
CA TYR A 190 0.98 -13.02 7.94
C TYR A 190 -0.53 -12.93 7.70
N PHE A 191 -0.95 -12.02 6.84
CA PHE A 191 -2.33 -11.96 6.36
C PHE A 191 -2.44 -12.71 5.02
N PRO A 192 -3.36 -13.68 4.87
CA PRO A 192 -3.38 -14.58 3.71
C PRO A 192 -4.17 -14.02 2.51
N SER A 193 -3.89 -12.80 2.03
CA SER A 193 -4.66 -12.25 0.89
C SER A 193 -4.51 -13.04 -0.40
N TYR A 194 -3.35 -13.69 -0.60
CA TYR A 194 -3.08 -14.53 -1.75
C TYR A 194 -3.99 -15.77 -1.74
N GLU A 195 -4.00 -16.49 -0.61
CA GLU A 195 -4.78 -17.71 -0.42
C GLU A 195 -6.28 -17.42 -0.42
N LEU A 196 -6.72 -16.29 0.15
CA LEU A 196 -8.14 -15.89 0.08
C LEU A 196 -8.61 -15.74 -1.38
N LEU A 197 -7.79 -15.16 -2.27
CA LEU A 197 -8.20 -15.07 -3.68
C LEU A 197 -8.03 -16.38 -4.43
N MET A 198 -6.94 -17.13 -4.19
CA MET A 198 -6.64 -18.34 -4.95
C MET A 198 -7.45 -19.55 -4.50
N ASP A 199 -7.67 -19.69 -3.20
CA ASP A 199 -8.19 -20.90 -2.56
C ASP A 199 -9.55 -20.73 -1.88
N ASP A 200 -10.03 -19.51 -1.65
CA ASP A 200 -11.37 -19.28 -1.10
C ASP A 200 -12.31 -18.81 -2.22
N LEU A 201 -11.93 -17.74 -2.93
CA LEU A 201 -12.65 -17.16 -4.07
C LEU A 201 -12.30 -17.82 -5.42
N ARG A 202 -12.13 -19.15 -5.47
CA ARG A 202 -11.55 -19.99 -6.56
C ARG A 202 -12.06 -19.83 -8.02
N ASP A 203 -12.87 -18.83 -8.34
CA ASP A 203 -13.61 -18.66 -9.59
C ASP A 203 -13.21 -17.37 -10.35
N TYR A 204 -13.11 -17.44 -11.68
CA TYR A 204 -12.81 -16.30 -12.56
C TYR A 204 -13.80 -15.14 -12.43
N ARG A 205 -15.02 -15.37 -11.92
CA ARG A 205 -15.99 -14.30 -11.62
C ARG A 205 -15.45 -13.23 -10.64
N PHE A 206 -14.40 -13.57 -9.90
CA PHE A 206 -13.72 -12.69 -8.95
C PHE A 206 -12.55 -11.92 -9.55
N TYR A 207 -12.33 -12.03 -10.86
CA TYR A 207 -11.32 -11.29 -11.61
C TYR A 207 -11.97 -10.29 -12.57
N ASN A 208 -11.34 -9.14 -12.73
CA ASN A 208 -11.70 -8.16 -13.75
C ASN A 208 -11.48 -8.74 -15.15
N PRO A 209 -11.94 -8.06 -16.23
CA PRO A 209 -11.77 -8.55 -17.60
C PRO A 209 -10.31 -8.80 -18.03
N ASP A 210 -9.34 -8.23 -17.33
CA ASP A 210 -7.92 -8.51 -17.56
C ASP A 210 -7.45 -9.88 -17.02
N LEU A 211 -8.30 -10.58 -16.28
CA LEU A 211 -8.05 -11.87 -15.63
C LEU A 211 -6.87 -11.86 -14.63
N LEU A 212 -6.50 -10.67 -14.16
CA LEU A 212 -5.34 -10.44 -13.29
C LEU A 212 -5.74 -9.79 -11.97
N HIS A 213 -6.54 -8.74 -12.04
CA HIS A 213 -6.91 -7.96 -10.87
C HIS A 213 -8.24 -8.44 -10.29
N PRO A 214 -8.41 -8.43 -8.96
CA PRO A 214 -9.67 -8.81 -8.32
C PRO A 214 -10.81 -7.85 -8.69
N THR A 215 -12.04 -8.34 -8.71
CA THR A 215 -13.24 -7.50 -8.80
C THR A 215 -13.48 -6.74 -7.50
N PRO A 216 -14.28 -5.66 -7.50
CA PRO A 216 -14.66 -4.95 -6.28
C PRO A 216 -15.30 -5.86 -5.21
N ALA A 217 -16.04 -6.89 -5.62
CA ALA A 217 -16.62 -7.87 -4.71
C ALA A 217 -15.53 -8.74 -4.03
N ALA A 218 -14.50 -9.15 -4.78
CA ALA A 218 -13.37 -9.87 -4.23
C ALA A 218 -12.51 -9.00 -3.30
N GLU A 219 -12.29 -7.73 -3.67
CA GLU A 219 -11.61 -6.76 -2.81
C GLU A 219 -12.36 -6.52 -1.50
N GLN A 220 -13.69 -6.41 -1.57
CA GLN A 220 -14.55 -6.28 -0.39
C GLN A 220 -14.43 -7.51 0.52
N TYR A 221 -14.47 -8.72 -0.05
CA TYR A 221 -14.29 -9.95 0.70
C TYR A 221 -12.95 -10.00 1.44
N VAL A 222 -11.85 -9.68 0.76
CA VAL A 222 -10.51 -9.63 1.37
C VAL A 222 -10.44 -8.55 2.46
N TRP A 223 -11.07 -7.39 2.24
CA TRP A 223 -11.15 -6.32 3.24
C TRP A 223 -11.88 -6.77 4.52
N GLU A 224 -13.01 -7.46 4.39
CA GLU A 224 -13.77 -7.98 5.53
C GLU A 224 -12.94 -8.97 6.35
N LYS A 225 -12.23 -9.89 5.67
CA LYS A 225 -11.30 -10.83 6.33
C LYS A 225 -10.14 -10.11 7.01
N PHE A 226 -9.57 -9.10 6.36
CA PHE A 226 -8.50 -8.30 6.95
C PHE A 226 -8.97 -7.59 8.22
N ALA A 227 -10.10 -6.88 8.14
CA ALA A 227 -10.67 -6.15 9.25
C ALA A 227 -10.93 -7.08 10.44
N ALA A 228 -11.59 -8.23 10.20
CA ALA A 228 -11.89 -9.20 11.23
C ALA A 228 -10.65 -9.86 11.86
N THR A 229 -9.50 -9.85 11.18
CA THR A 229 -8.27 -10.50 11.66
C THR A 229 -7.35 -9.54 12.40
N LEU A 230 -7.29 -8.28 11.98
CA LEU A 230 -6.24 -7.35 12.39
C LEU A 230 -6.75 -6.10 13.13
N LEU A 231 -8.05 -5.86 13.14
CA LEU A 231 -8.63 -4.74 13.87
C LEU A 231 -9.26 -5.24 15.18
N ASP A 232 -9.17 -4.39 16.21
CA ASP A 232 -9.82 -4.64 17.49
C ASP A 232 -11.34 -4.40 17.44
N GLU A 233 -12.03 -4.76 18.52
CA GLU A 233 -13.48 -4.64 18.62
C GLU A 233 -13.96 -3.18 18.50
N GLU A 234 -13.19 -2.22 19.00
CA GLU A 234 -13.52 -0.80 18.92
C GLU A 234 -13.47 -0.29 17.48
N ALA A 235 -12.42 -0.64 16.74
CA ALA A 235 -12.25 -0.33 15.33
C ALA A 235 -13.32 -1.02 14.47
N LEU A 236 -13.64 -2.28 14.75
CA LEU A 236 -14.73 -3.01 14.06
C LEU A 236 -16.11 -2.38 14.33
N ALA A 237 -16.37 -1.94 15.56
CA ALA A 237 -17.60 -1.23 15.91
C ALA A 237 -17.68 0.12 15.16
N PHE A 238 -16.58 0.88 15.14
CA PHE A 238 -16.49 2.12 14.37
C PHE A 238 -16.76 1.89 12.88
N LEU A 239 -16.20 0.86 12.26
CA LEU A 239 -16.45 0.55 10.85
C LEU A 239 -17.94 0.31 10.55
N LYS A 240 -18.66 -0.35 11.46
CA LYS A 240 -20.12 -0.56 11.32
C LYS A 240 -20.91 0.74 11.38
N GLU A 241 -20.45 1.72 12.14
CA GLU A 241 -21.03 3.07 12.20
C GLU A 241 -20.66 3.91 10.97
N TRP A 242 -19.41 3.79 10.49
CA TRP A 242 -18.84 4.60 9.42
C TRP A 242 -19.31 4.18 8.02
N GLU A 243 -19.40 2.88 7.73
CA GLU A 243 -19.70 2.40 6.38
C GLU A 243 -21.04 2.92 5.83
N PRO A 244 -22.16 2.93 6.59
CA PRO A 244 -23.42 3.54 6.13
C PRO A 244 -23.30 5.04 5.86
N LEU A 245 -22.49 5.76 6.65
CA LEU A 245 -22.24 7.19 6.45
C LEU A 245 -21.42 7.45 5.19
N LYS A 246 -20.37 6.67 4.97
CA LYS A 246 -19.58 6.71 3.73
C LYS A 246 -20.45 6.48 2.50
N GLN A 247 -21.34 5.49 2.53
CA GLN A 247 -22.31 5.24 1.46
C GLN A 247 -23.29 6.41 1.27
N SER A 248 -23.78 6.99 2.38
CA SER A 248 -24.66 8.16 2.36
C SER A 248 -23.96 9.38 1.72
N LEU A 249 -22.67 9.58 1.98
CA LEU A 249 -21.86 10.66 1.40
C LEU A 249 -21.58 10.47 -0.10
N ALA A 250 -21.54 9.21 -0.56
CA ALA A 250 -21.37 8.90 -1.98
C ALA A 250 -22.67 9.00 -2.79
N HIS A 251 -23.83 9.11 -2.13
CA HIS A 251 -25.13 9.13 -2.78
C HIS A 251 -25.31 10.41 -3.63
N ARG A 252 -25.68 10.23 -4.90
CA ARG A 252 -26.01 11.33 -5.82
C ARG A 252 -27.53 11.52 -5.87
N PRO A 253 -28.08 12.63 -5.35
CA PRO A 253 -29.53 12.87 -5.35
C PRO A 253 -30.06 13.14 -6.76
N PHE A 254 -31.27 12.67 -7.04
CA PHE A 254 -31.98 13.02 -8.29
C PHE A 254 -32.44 14.48 -8.29
N ASN A 255 -32.88 15.00 -7.14
CA ASN A 255 -33.21 16.41 -6.94
C ASN A 255 -32.52 16.96 -5.67
N PRO A 256 -31.37 17.66 -5.81
CA PRO A 256 -30.62 18.24 -4.69
C PRO A 256 -31.38 19.28 -3.88
N THR A 257 -32.41 19.92 -4.44
CA THR A 257 -33.16 21.00 -3.76
C THR A 257 -34.43 20.50 -3.09
N SER A 258 -34.74 19.21 -3.20
CA SER A 258 -35.92 18.64 -2.55
C SER A 258 -35.84 18.68 -1.02
N LEU A 259 -36.97 18.93 -0.36
CA LEU A 259 -37.06 18.93 1.11
C LEU A 259 -36.54 17.62 1.72
N ALA A 260 -36.87 16.48 1.09
CA ALA A 260 -36.43 15.17 1.52
C ALA A 260 -34.90 15.03 1.50
N HIS A 261 -34.25 15.55 0.44
CA HIS A 261 -32.80 15.53 0.36
C HIS A 261 -32.14 16.47 1.39
N GLN A 262 -32.70 17.68 1.58
CA GLN A 262 -32.19 18.62 2.59
C GLN A 262 -32.28 18.04 4.01
N GLN A 263 -33.39 17.37 4.35
CA GLN A 263 -33.53 16.64 5.62
C GLN A 263 -32.52 15.48 5.74
N PHE A 264 -32.25 14.77 4.65
CA PHE A 264 -31.23 13.72 4.61
C PHE A 264 -29.81 14.29 4.86
N LEU A 265 -29.46 15.42 4.24
CA LEU A 265 -28.19 16.10 4.45
C LEU A 265 -28.02 16.55 5.92
N GLN A 266 -29.06 17.15 6.51
CA GLN A 266 -29.05 17.56 7.92
C GLN A 266 -28.85 16.37 8.87
N LYS A 267 -29.55 15.25 8.65
CA LYS A 267 -29.36 14.03 9.45
C LYS A 267 -27.95 13.44 9.30
N THR A 268 -27.41 13.44 8.09
CA THR A 268 -26.04 12.97 7.83
C THR A 268 -25.01 13.87 8.51
N LEU A 269 -25.21 15.20 8.46
CA LEU A 269 -24.37 16.18 9.15
C LEU A 269 -24.36 15.97 10.67
N GLN A 270 -25.52 15.75 11.30
CA GLN A 270 -25.61 15.48 12.74
C GLN A 270 -24.80 14.23 13.14
N LYS A 271 -24.89 13.16 12.33
CA LYS A 271 -24.11 11.93 12.57
C LYS A 271 -22.60 12.17 12.45
N LEU A 272 -22.16 12.95 11.47
CA LEU A 272 -20.73 13.31 11.34
C LEU A 272 -20.26 14.15 12.52
N GLN A 273 -21.06 15.12 12.98
CA GLN A 273 -20.72 15.92 14.16
C GLN A 273 -20.59 15.08 15.43
N ALA A 274 -21.39 14.01 15.56
CA ALA A 274 -21.22 13.06 16.66
C ALA A 274 -19.90 12.28 16.57
N LEU A 275 -19.37 12.05 15.36
CA LEU A 275 -18.11 11.33 15.13
C LEU A 275 -16.86 12.22 15.17
N SER A 276 -17.00 13.54 15.07
CA SER A 276 -15.84 14.45 14.99
C SER A 276 -14.93 14.46 16.22
N GLY A 277 -15.42 13.94 17.36
CA GLY A 277 -14.60 13.74 18.55
C GLY A 277 -13.68 12.51 18.49
N ARG A 278 -13.96 11.55 17.60
CA ARG A 278 -13.22 10.28 17.45
C ARG A 278 -12.30 10.28 16.24
N VAL A 279 -12.76 10.86 15.13
CA VAL A 279 -12.06 10.85 13.84
C VAL A 279 -12.21 12.19 13.12
N ASP A 280 -11.28 12.49 12.21
CA ASP A 280 -11.37 13.68 11.37
C ASP A 280 -12.41 13.50 10.26
N VAL A 281 -13.45 14.32 10.33
CA VAL A 281 -14.56 14.41 9.36
C VAL A 281 -14.77 15.85 8.85
N GLY A 282 -13.75 16.71 9.00
CA GLY A 282 -13.86 18.13 8.70
C GLY A 282 -14.21 18.40 7.23
N ASP A 283 -13.57 17.68 6.31
CA ASP A 283 -13.83 17.79 4.88
C ASP A 283 -15.24 17.33 4.50
N GLU A 284 -15.73 16.23 5.07
CA GLU A 284 -17.09 15.74 4.84
C GLU A 284 -18.14 16.72 5.35
N ILE A 285 -17.94 17.28 6.55
CA ILE A 285 -18.81 18.30 7.13
C ILE A 285 -18.85 19.53 6.22
N LYS A 286 -17.69 20.00 5.74
CA LYS A 286 -17.60 21.14 4.84
C LYS A 286 -18.38 20.89 3.54
N LYS A 287 -18.15 19.74 2.89
CA LYS A 287 -18.85 19.37 1.64
C LYS A 287 -20.36 19.25 1.80
N LEU A 288 -20.85 18.76 2.94
CA LEU A 288 -22.30 18.71 3.19
C LEU A 288 -22.89 20.09 3.44
N ARG A 289 -22.19 20.96 4.15
CA ARG A 289 -22.65 22.34 4.39
C ARG A 289 -22.78 23.15 3.11
N GLU A 290 -21.90 22.93 2.13
CA GLU A 290 -21.99 23.55 0.81
C GLU A 290 -23.22 23.12 0.01
N GLN A 291 -23.84 21.98 0.34
CA GLN A 291 -25.04 21.45 -0.32
C GLN A 291 -26.34 21.81 0.41
N LEU A 292 -26.25 22.28 1.64
CA LEU A 292 -27.41 22.73 2.41
C LEU A 292 -27.88 24.09 1.88
N GLN A 293 -29.18 24.21 1.67
CA GLN A 293 -29.79 25.50 1.37
C GLN A 293 -29.88 26.35 2.65
N PRO A 294 -29.76 27.69 2.53
CA PRO A 294 -29.92 28.61 3.65
C PRO A 294 -31.32 28.54 4.28
#